data_AF-A0A2N6J4R6-F1
#
_entry.id   AF-A0A2N6J4R6-F1
#
_cell.length_a   1.000
_cell.length_b   1.000
_cell.length_c   1.000
_cell.angle_alpha   90.00
_cell.angle_beta   90.00
_cell.angle_gamma   90.00
#
_symmetry.space_group_name_H-M   'P 1'
#
loop_
_entity.id
_entity.type
_entity.pdbx_description
1 polymer ?
#
loop_
_entity_poly.entity_id
_entity_poly.type
_entity_poly.pdbx_seq_one_letter_code
_entity_poly.pdbx_strand_id
1 'polypeptide(L)'
;MSIATRHPDVRPPSLPPFGTALPDRPRHVQRTSPLLLKLVELDPREVIEGVMTPAGFVTADVVPVGPMREACPHCDGVALQLVLRHRHVKRSHLFCRSCTRVYDALNENGYSVLTV
;
A
#
# COMPACT_ATOMS: atom_id res chain seq x y z
N MET A 1 -64.94 -7.01 -14.56
CA MET A 1 -64.40 -8.28 -14.01
C MET A 1 -62.98 -8.39 -14.55
N SER A 2 -61.87 -8.42 -13.83
CA SER A 2 -61.62 -8.81 -12.44
C SER A 2 -60.18 -8.43 -12.04
N ILE A 3 -60.07 -7.83 -10.84
CA ILE A 3 -59.05 -7.93 -9.78
C ILE A 3 -57.54 -7.85 -10.07
N ALA A 4 -56.98 -6.74 -9.59
CA ALA A 4 -55.60 -6.56 -9.17
C ALA A 4 -55.20 -7.52 -8.04
N THR A 5 -53.91 -7.87 -7.96
CA THR A 5 -53.32 -8.49 -6.77
C THR A 5 -52.06 -7.73 -6.39
N ARG A 6 -52.20 -6.91 -5.34
CA ARG A 6 -51.14 -6.19 -4.65
C ARG A 6 -50.32 -7.21 -3.86
N HIS A 7 -49.00 -7.17 -3.95
CA HIS A 7 -48.13 -7.86 -3.00
C HIS A 7 -48.02 -7.02 -1.72
N PRO A 8 -48.13 -7.64 -0.53
CA PRO A 8 -48.04 -6.91 0.73
C PRO A 8 -46.59 -6.61 1.11
N ASP A 9 -46.41 -5.41 1.67
CA ASP A 9 -45.25 -4.94 2.42
C ASP A 9 -44.73 -5.99 3.41
N VAL A 10 -43.47 -6.38 3.27
CA VAL A 10 -42.71 -7.07 4.33
C VAL A 10 -41.66 -6.09 4.83
N ARG A 11 -42.01 -5.36 5.88
CA ARG A 11 -41.11 -4.47 6.63
C ARG A 11 -40.28 -5.31 7.61
N PRO A 12 -38.94 -5.32 7.54
CA PRO A 12 -38.11 -5.87 8.61
C PRO A 12 -38.01 -4.87 9.79
N PRO A 13 -37.71 -5.37 11.00
CA PRO A 13 -38.02 -4.71 12.26
C PRO A 13 -37.15 -3.49 12.55
N SER A 14 -37.75 -2.50 13.21
CA SER A 14 -37.07 -1.39 13.88
C SER A 14 -36.14 -1.91 14.96
N LEU A 15 -34.83 -1.67 14.76
CA LEU A 15 -33.79 -1.91 15.77
C LEU A 15 -33.82 -0.79 16.84
N PRO A 16 -33.42 -1.10 18.09
CA PRO A 16 -33.68 -0.27 19.26
C PRO A 16 -32.81 0.99 19.35
N PRO A 17 -33.22 2.02 20.14
CA PRO A 17 -32.41 3.18 20.44
C PRO A 17 -31.47 2.84 21.60
N PHE A 18 -30.36 2.16 21.32
CA PHE A 18 -29.30 2.03 22.32
C PHE A 18 -28.20 3.04 22.02
N GLY A 19 -28.34 4.20 22.68
CA GLY A 19 -27.24 5.09 22.95
C GLY A 19 -26.22 4.36 23.82
N THR A 20 -25.25 3.73 23.17
CA THR A 20 -23.91 3.60 23.73
C THR A 20 -23.03 4.50 22.90
N ALA A 21 -22.69 5.66 23.44
CA ALA A 21 -21.60 6.48 22.95
C ALA A 21 -20.35 5.59 23.00
N LEU A 22 -20.05 4.94 21.87
CA LEU A 22 -18.72 4.40 21.64
C LEU A 22 -17.76 5.59 21.82
N PRO A 23 -16.66 5.42 22.58
CA PRO A 23 -15.66 6.47 22.65
C PRO A 23 -15.31 6.85 21.21
N ASP A 24 -15.41 8.15 20.92
CA ASP A 24 -15.17 8.75 19.61
C ASP A 24 -13.79 8.28 19.18
N ARG A 25 -13.74 7.19 18.41
CA ARG A 25 -12.51 6.63 17.88
C ARG A 25 -11.91 7.81 17.13
N PRO A 26 -10.72 8.31 17.51
CA PRO A 26 -10.19 9.52 16.91
C PRO A 26 -10.30 9.33 15.41
N ARG A 27 -11.18 10.11 14.77
CA ARG A 27 -11.37 10.05 13.33
C ARG A 27 -9.98 10.21 12.78
N HIS A 28 -9.44 9.16 12.18
CA HIS A 28 -8.10 9.20 11.61
C HIS A 28 -8.19 10.26 10.53
N VAL A 29 -7.79 11.49 10.85
CA VAL A 29 -7.80 12.60 9.92
C VAL A 29 -6.82 12.16 8.85
N GLN A 30 -7.35 11.66 7.73
CA GLN A 30 -6.53 11.39 6.57
C GLN A 30 -5.88 12.72 6.23
N ARG A 31 -4.56 12.81 6.39
CA ARG A 31 -3.80 13.93 5.86
C ARG A 31 -4.09 13.98 4.36
N THR A 32 -4.92 14.94 3.97
CA THR A 32 -5.29 15.18 2.58
C THR A 32 -4.21 15.96 1.85
N SER A 33 -3.26 16.55 2.58
CA SER A 33 -2.09 17.19 2.00
C SER A 33 -1.14 16.12 1.42
N PRO A 34 -0.72 16.24 0.14
CA PRO A 34 0.26 15.33 -0.42
C PRO A 34 1.54 15.41 0.41
N LEU A 35 2.02 14.25 0.87
CA LEU A 35 3.36 14.17 1.46
C LEU A 35 4.36 14.35 0.33
N LEU A 36 5.22 15.36 0.43
CA LEU A 36 6.37 15.50 -0.45
C LEU A 36 7.39 14.43 -0.04
N LEU A 37 7.43 13.34 -0.80
CA LEU A 37 8.36 12.25 -0.57
C LEU A 37 9.55 12.38 -1.51
N LYS A 38 10.75 12.23 -0.95
CA LYS A 38 11.98 12.11 -1.71
C LYS A 38 12.29 10.63 -1.92
N LEU A 39 12.40 10.21 -3.17
CA LEU A 39 12.90 8.88 -3.50
C LEU A 39 14.43 8.83 -3.39
N VAL A 40 14.94 7.81 -2.72
CA VAL A 40 16.38 7.53 -2.63
C VAL A 40 16.61 6.11 -3.12
N GLU A 41 17.47 5.95 -4.14
CA GLU A 41 17.83 4.63 -4.64
C GLU A 41 18.65 3.87 -3.59
N LEU A 42 18.34 2.58 -3.43
CA LEU A 42 19.00 1.69 -2.47
C LEU A 42 19.82 0.63 -3.21
N ASP A 43 20.83 0.08 -2.54
CA ASP A 43 21.46 -1.16 -3.00
C ASP A 43 20.47 -2.33 -2.77
N PRO A 44 20.11 -3.11 -3.82
CA PRO A 44 19.30 -4.32 -3.67
C PRO A 44 19.77 -5.26 -2.55
N ARG A 45 21.08 -5.34 -2.30
CA ARG A 45 21.68 -6.20 -1.25
C ARG A 45 21.25 -5.79 0.16
N GLU A 46 20.87 -4.54 0.37
CA GLU A 46 20.43 -4.02 1.67
C GLU A 46 18.95 -4.31 1.94
N VAL A 47 18.14 -4.51 0.90
CA VAL A 47 16.68 -4.63 1.03
C VAL A 47 16.17 -6.07 0.95
N ILE A 48 16.92 -6.97 0.33
CA ILE A 48 16.50 -8.36 0.13
C ILE A 48 17.68 -9.33 0.22
N GLU A 49 17.40 -10.54 0.68
CA GLU A 49 18.35 -11.66 0.64
C GLU A 49 18.53 -12.16 -0.80
N GLY A 50 19.78 -12.45 -1.13
CA GLY A 50 20.14 -12.92 -2.46
C GLY A 50 21.58 -13.39 -2.51
N VAL A 51 21.97 -13.87 -3.68
CA VAL A 51 23.31 -14.42 -3.95
C VAL A 51 23.96 -13.58 -5.04
N MET A 52 25.23 -13.23 -4.83
CA MET A 52 26.05 -12.61 -5.87
C MET A 52 26.56 -13.70 -6.81
N THR A 53 26.18 -13.60 -8.07
CA THR A 53 26.64 -14.48 -9.14
C THR A 53 27.50 -13.68 -10.13
N PRO A 54 28.27 -14.34 -11.02
CA PRO A 54 28.97 -13.63 -12.09
C PRO A 54 28.06 -12.81 -13.01
N ALA A 55 26.77 -13.18 -13.11
CA ALA A 55 25.77 -12.47 -13.90
C ALA A 55 25.07 -11.33 -13.14
N GLY A 56 25.38 -11.14 -11.85
CA GLY A 56 24.80 -10.11 -10.99
C GLY A 56 24.15 -10.67 -9.72
N PHE A 57 23.42 -9.80 -9.02
CA PHE A 57 22.70 -10.14 -7.80
C PHE A 57 21.37 -10.80 -8.13
N VAL A 58 21.14 -12.00 -7.59
CA VAL A 58 19.91 -12.77 -7.81
C VAL A 58 19.21 -12.96 -6.48
N THR A 59 17.89 -12.78 -6.46
CA THR A 59 17.06 -12.85 -5.25
C THR A 59 15.92 -13.85 -5.47
N ALA A 60 15.28 -14.25 -4.38
CA ALA A 60 13.99 -14.94 -4.48
C ALA A 60 12.92 -14.00 -5.07
N ASP A 61 11.83 -14.58 -5.58
CA ASP A 61 10.69 -13.82 -6.08
C ASP A 61 10.07 -12.97 -4.98
N VAL A 62 9.81 -11.71 -5.33
CA VAL A 62 9.21 -10.72 -4.44
C VAL A 62 7.74 -10.56 -4.78
N VAL A 63 6.89 -10.63 -3.76
CA VAL A 63 5.45 -10.39 -3.92
C VAL A 63 5.14 -8.94 -3.52
N PRO A 64 4.96 -8.03 -4.50
CA PRO A 64 4.55 -6.66 -4.21
C PRO A 64 3.11 -6.63 -3.69
N VAL A 65 2.84 -5.71 -2.76
CA VAL A 65 1.49 -5.53 -2.20
C VAL A 65 0.62 -4.63 -3.07
N GLY A 66 1.22 -3.78 -3.90
CA GLY A 66 0.49 -2.94 -4.85
C GLY A 66 1.30 -1.76 -5.40
N PRO A 67 0.77 -1.08 -6.43
CA PRO A 67 1.36 0.14 -6.98
C PRO A 67 1.22 1.30 -6.01
N MET A 68 2.20 2.19 -6.05
CA MET A 68 2.19 3.46 -5.33
C MET A 68 1.99 4.63 -6.27
N ARG A 69 1.84 5.84 -5.71
CA ARG A 69 1.63 7.05 -6.49
C ARG A 69 2.93 7.50 -7.18
N GLU A 70 4.06 7.15 -6.58
CA GLU A 70 5.39 7.48 -7.04
C GLU A 70 5.75 6.66 -8.28
N ALA A 71 6.29 7.36 -9.29
CA ALA A 71 6.80 6.73 -10.51
C ALA A 71 8.32 6.51 -10.41
N CYS A 72 8.81 5.51 -11.15
CA CYS A 72 10.24 5.26 -11.27
C CYS A 72 10.93 6.44 -11.95
N PRO A 73 12.01 7.01 -11.38
CA PRO A 73 12.73 8.12 -12.01
C PRO A 73 13.40 7.80 -13.36
N HIS A 74 13.54 6.52 -13.69
CA HIS A 74 14.25 6.04 -14.88
C HIS A 74 13.31 5.41 -15.92
N CYS A 75 12.03 5.23 -15.61
CA CYS A 75 11.08 4.58 -16.50
C CYS A 75 9.84 5.45 -16.63
N ASP A 76 9.52 5.84 -17.85
CA ASP A 76 8.42 6.77 -18.12
C ASP A 76 7.07 6.17 -17.70
N GLY A 77 6.36 6.87 -16.80
CA GLY A 77 5.04 6.49 -16.30
C GLY A 77 4.95 5.19 -15.48
N VAL A 78 6.07 4.54 -15.14
CA VAL A 78 6.02 3.26 -14.41
C VAL A 78 5.85 3.49 -12.92
N ALA A 79 4.65 3.16 -12.41
CA ALA A 79 4.36 3.20 -10.97
C ALA A 79 5.22 2.20 -10.19
N LEU A 80 5.91 2.69 -9.15
CA LEU A 80 6.66 1.85 -8.23
C LEU A 80 5.73 0.95 -7.43
N GLN A 81 6.21 -0.23 -7.07
CA GLN A 81 5.46 -1.19 -6.29
C GLN A 81 5.94 -1.20 -4.85
N LEU A 82 5.03 -1.20 -3.88
CA LEU A 82 5.38 -1.40 -2.50
C LEU A 82 5.68 -2.88 -2.24
N VAL A 83 6.82 -3.13 -1.59
CA VAL A 83 7.21 -4.42 -1.07
C VAL A 83 7.35 -4.29 0.44
N LEU A 84 6.67 -5.15 1.18
CA LEU A 84 6.73 -5.16 2.64
C LEU A 84 7.81 -6.12 3.13
N ARG A 85 8.35 -5.84 4.32
CA ARG A 85 9.27 -6.71 5.04
C ARG A 85 8.60 -8.06 5.38
N HIS A 86 8.79 -9.04 4.52
CA HIS A 86 8.27 -10.41 4.67
C HIS A 86 9.23 -11.42 4.04
N ARG A 87 9.42 -12.57 4.71
CA ARG A 87 10.35 -13.65 4.28
C ARG A 87 11.76 -13.11 4.00
N HIS A 88 12.20 -13.15 2.74
CA HIS A 88 13.54 -12.79 2.29
C HIS A 88 13.76 -11.27 2.20
N VAL A 89 12.71 -10.46 2.36
CA VAL A 89 12.81 -9.00 2.33
C VAL A 89 13.27 -8.49 3.70
N LYS A 90 14.44 -7.85 3.74
CA LYS A 90 15.10 -7.32 4.95
C LYS A 90 14.40 -6.07 5.47
N ARG A 91 13.96 -5.19 4.56
CA ARG A 91 13.23 -3.95 4.85
C ARG A 91 12.22 -3.62 3.75
N SER A 92 11.13 -2.97 4.13
CA SER A 92 10.15 -2.45 3.18
C SER A 92 10.82 -1.47 2.21
N HIS A 93 10.45 -1.55 0.94
CA HIS A 93 11.03 -0.73 -0.13
C HIS A 93 10.04 -0.61 -1.28
N LEU A 94 10.32 0.35 -2.17
CA LEU A 94 9.65 0.50 -3.45
C LEU A 94 10.45 -0.22 -4.53
N PHE A 95 9.79 -0.91 -5.44
CA PHE A 95 10.41 -1.73 -6.49
C PHE A 95 9.87 -1.35 -7.88
N CYS A 96 10.76 -1.06 -8.82
CA CYS A 96 10.37 -0.84 -10.22
C CYS A 96 10.33 -2.18 -10.96
N ARG A 97 9.15 -2.57 -11.48
CA ARG A 97 9.00 -3.80 -12.27
C ARG A 97 9.69 -3.74 -13.64
N SER A 98 10.03 -2.56 -14.14
CA SER A 98 10.65 -2.39 -15.47
C SER A 98 12.18 -2.43 -15.43
N CYS A 99 12.81 -1.69 -14.52
CA CYS A 99 14.28 -1.59 -14.45
C CYS A 99 14.88 -2.25 -13.20
N THR A 100 14.04 -2.92 -12.39
CA THR A 100 14.40 -3.67 -11.19
C THR A 100 15.10 -2.86 -10.08
N ARG A 101 15.19 -1.53 -10.21
CA ARG A 101 15.72 -0.63 -9.18
C ARG A 101 14.80 -0.58 -7.97
N VAL A 102 15.41 -0.38 -6.81
CA VAL A 102 14.72 -0.30 -5.52
C VAL A 102 14.96 1.05 -4.86
N TYR A 103 13.94 1.55 -4.16
CA TYR A 103 13.96 2.88 -3.55
C TYR A 103 13.43 2.84 -2.12
N ASP A 104 13.94 3.76 -1.30
CA ASP A 104 13.25 4.25 -0.12
C ASP A 104 12.41 5.48 -0.47
N ALA A 105 11.42 5.76 0.37
CA ALA A 105 10.69 7.01 0.34
C ALA A 105 10.95 7.74 1.66
N LEU A 106 11.56 8.93 1.58
CA LEU A 106 11.90 9.76 2.73
C LEU A 106 10.94 10.94 2.83
N ASN A 107 10.58 11.32 4.05
CA ASN A 107 9.91 12.60 4.30
C ASN A 107 10.90 13.78 4.25
N GLU A 108 10.39 14.99 4.45
CA GLU A 108 11.18 16.24 4.45
C GLU A 108 12.31 16.25 5.50
N ASN A 109 12.17 15.47 6.57
CA ASN A 109 13.16 15.34 7.64
C ASN A 109 14.21 14.26 7.33
N GLY A 110 14.11 13.57 6.19
CA GLY A 110 15.01 12.49 5.80
C GLY A 110 14.70 11.13 6.43
N TYR A 111 13.58 10.98 7.14
CA TYR A 111 13.18 9.69 7.70
C TYR A 111 12.41 8.86 6.68
N SER A 112 12.68 7.55 6.64
CA SER A 112 11.90 6.62 5.84
C SER A 112 10.44 6.61 6.29
N VAL A 113 9.53 6.68 5.33
CA VAL A 113 8.08 6.52 5.59
C VAL A 113 7.62 5.08 5.41
N LEU A 114 8.55 4.16 5.10
CA LEU A 114 8.29 2.74 4.89
C LEU A 114 8.65 1.88 6.11
N THR A 115 9.26 2.50 7.13
CA THR A 115 9.54 1.88 8.42
C THR A 115 8.30 2.02 9.31
N VAL A 116 7.84 0.89 9.86
CA VAL A 116 6.74 0.81 10.83
C VAL A 116 7.28 0.31 12.16
#